data_AF-A0A7J7L379-F1
#
_entry.id   AF-A0A7J7L379-F1
#
_cell.length_a   1.000
_cell.length_b   1.000
_cell.length_c   1.000
_cell.angle_alpha   90.00
_cell.angle_beta   90.00
_cell.angle_gamma   90.00
#
_symmetry.space_group_name_H-M   'P 1'
#
loop_
_entity.id
_entity.type
_entity.pdbx_description
1 polymer ?
#
loop_
_entity_poly.entity_id
_entity_poly.type
_entity_poly.pdbx_seq_one_letter_code
_entity_poly.pdbx_strand_id
1 'polypeptide(L)'
;MEIASICRSLKLLDILGNQVTGFVSNSFGDIELLVSLDLSENNLRGPIPLELDQLKDLKHLSMTGNNLTDAIPPSLGQLSSLKVLKLSSNSLSREIPKEIVNLKNLAVLVLNNNTLSGQIPPGLANVTTLSSFNVSFNNFAVFRSAGNHGDSSTYSYTPPGSQSQNNRFNSIEIALITYVSAIVLVLLALIILFLYTRKCKPKSRVGGSERRREVTVFADIGVPLTFENVGVSMPATASEVADLEPLTRLNCLLVF
;
A
#
# COMPACT_ATOMS: atom_id res chain seq x y z
N MET A 1 7.16 2.22 7.46
CA MET A 1 7.16 3.47 6.67
C MET A 1 7.04 4.61 7.67
N GLU A 2 8.15 5.29 7.98
CA GLU A 2 8.26 6.32 9.05
C GLU A 2 8.20 7.75 8.46
N ILE A 3 7.53 7.91 7.32
CA ILE A 3 7.48 9.16 6.55
C ILE A 3 6.84 10.29 7.39
N ALA A 4 5.90 9.96 8.27
CA ALA A 4 5.21 10.94 9.08
C ALA A 4 6.08 11.62 10.15
N SER A 5 7.12 10.94 10.65
CA SER A 5 8.07 11.53 11.60
C SER A 5 8.90 12.66 10.96
N ILE A 6 9.09 12.60 9.64
CA ILE A 6 10.03 13.47 8.92
C ILE A 6 9.32 14.59 8.15
N CYS A 7 8.06 14.40 7.76
CA CYS A 7 7.38 15.27 6.79
C CYS A 7 6.08 15.92 7.33
N ARG A 8 6.14 16.59 8.49
CA ARG A 8 4.97 17.30 9.09
C ARG A 8 4.36 18.41 8.22
N SER A 9 5.11 18.92 7.23
CA SER A 9 4.64 19.95 6.29
C SER A 9 4.00 19.39 5.01
N LEU A 10 3.95 18.07 4.87
CA LEU A 10 3.45 17.42 3.66
C LEU A 10 1.94 17.66 3.52
N LYS A 11 1.54 18.19 2.36
CA LYS A 11 0.13 18.45 2.03
C LYS A 11 -0.46 17.43 1.06
N LEU A 12 0.38 16.83 0.24
CA LEU A 12 -0.02 15.90 -0.81
C LEU A 12 0.93 14.72 -0.76
N LEU A 13 0.38 13.53 -0.55
CA LEU A 13 1.10 12.27 -0.69
C LEU A 13 0.38 11.46 -1.75
N ASP A 14 1.08 11.18 -2.86
CA ASP A 14 0.60 10.36 -3.96
C ASP A 14 1.67 9.30 -4.25
N ILE A 15 1.30 8.05 -4.01
CA ILE A 15 2.13 6.88 -4.34
C ILE A 15 1.36 5.90 -5.23
N LEU A 16 0.40 6.41 -6.01
CA LEU A 16 -0.44 5.61 -6.88
C LEU A 16 0.37 4.72 -7.83
N GLY A 17 -0.07 3.47 -8.01
CA GLY A 17 0.46 2.58 -9.06
C GLY A 17 1.86 2.03 -8.76
N ASN A 18 2.21 1.90 -7.48
CA ASN A 18 3.50 1.33 -7.05
C ASN A 18 3.33 -0.11 -6.55
N GLN A 19 4.41 -0.70 -6.05
CA GLN A 19 4.42 -2.05 -5.48
C GLN A 19 4.48 -2.01 -3.95
N VAL A 20 4.00 -0.94 -3.31
CA VAL A 20 4.10 -0.79 -1.86
C VAL A 20 3.31 -1.90 -1.17
N THR A 21 4.00 -2.62 -0.28
CA THR A 21 3.44 -3.73 0.48
C THR A 21 3.35 -3.37 1.96
N GLY A 22 2.73 -4.24 2.75
CA GLY A 22 2.60 -4.06 4.20
C GLY A 22 1.30 -3.35 4.56
N PHE A 23 1.31 -2.61 5.67
CA PHE A 23 0.10 -1.99 6.22
C PHE A 23 0.12 -0.48 6.02
N VAL A 24 -1.06 0.13 5.94
CA VAL A 24 -1.19 1.58 6.06
C VAL A 24 -0.73 1.96 7.48
N SER A 25 0.30 2.79 7.59
CA SER A 25 0.86 3.16 8.89
C SER A 25 -0.07 4.11 9.64
N ASN A 26 -0.27 3.85 10.93
CA ASN A 26 -0.95 4.76 11.85
C ASN A 26 -0.30 6.16 11.90
N SER A 27 1.02 6.23 11.68
CA SER A 27 1.77 7.49 11.66
C SER A 27 1.28 8.47 10.60
N PHE A 28 0.55 8.04 9.56
CA PHE A 28 -0.08 8.99 8.64
C PHE A 28 -1.03 9.97 9.34
N GLY A 29 -1.59 9.62 10.51
CA GLY A 29 -2.37 10.55 11.34
C GLY A 29 -1.57 11.76 11.85
N ASP A 30 -0.25 11.63 11.98
CA ASP A 30 0.63 12.70 12.50
C ASP A 30 0.94 13.78 11.45
N ILE A 31 0.55 13.58 10.19
CA ILE A 31 0.76 14.53 9.09
C ILE A 31 -0.43 15.48 9.01
N GLU A 32 -0.67 16.25 10.07
CA GLU A 32 -1.89 17.06 10.27
C GLU A 32 -2.24 17.99 9.08
N LEU A 33 -1.23 18.46 8.35
CA LEU A 33 -1.38 19.35 7.19
C LEU A 33 -1.74 18.64 5.88
N LEU A 34 -1.95 17.32 5.90
CA LEU A 34 -2.24 16.53 4.71
C LEU A 34 -3.63 16.83 4.16
N VAL A 35 -3.67 17.22 2.89
CA VAL A 35 -4.88 17.58 2.15
C VAL A 35 -5.28 16.49 1.16
N SER A 36 -4.31 15.76 0.62
CA SER A 36 -4.55 14.63 -0.29
C SER A 36 -3.66 13.45 0.05
N LEU A 37 -4.27 12.28 0.17
CA LEU A 37 -3.62 11.00 0.36
C LEU A 37 -4.11 10.03 -0.71
N ASP A 38 -3.25 9.70 -1.66
CA ASP A 38 -3.51 8.67 -2.68
C ASP A 38 -2.51 7.51 -2.52
N LEU A 39 -3.04 6.37 -2.08
CA LEU A 39 -2.32 5.10 -1.90
C LEU A 39 -2.78 4.05 -2.92
N SER A 40 -3.47 4.45 -3.98
CA SER A 40 -4.18 3.52 -4.87
C SER A 40 -3.24 2.63 -5.67
N GLU A 41 -3.75 1.49 -6.16
CA GLU A 41 -3.06 0.56 -7.06
C GLU A 41 -1.70 0.13 -6.48
N ASN A 42 -1.74 -0.43 -5.28
CA ASN A 42 -0.60 -0.96 -4.53
C ASN A 42 -0.95 -2.33 -3.93
N ASN A 43 -0.04 -2.90 -3.11
CA ASN A 43 -0.22 -4.19 -2.45
C ASN A 43 -0.39 -4.03 -0.92
N LEU A 44 -1.02 -2.93 -0.48
CA LEU A 44 -1.27 -2.67 0.95
C LEU A 44 -2.33 -3.63 1.48
N ARG A 45 -2.16 -4.10 2.71
CA ARG A 45 -3.02 -5.10 3.35
C ARG A 45 -3.40 -4.69 4.77
N GLY A 46 -4.35 -5.42 5.34
CA GLY A 46 -4.84 -5.22 6.71
C GLY A 46 -5.88 -4.10 6.81
N PRO A 47 -6.23 -3.68 8.03
CA PRO A 47 -7.28 -2.70 8.26
C PRO A 47 -6.83 -1.29 7.89
N ILE A 48 -7.80 -0.42 7.62
CA ILE A 48 -7.59 1.03 7.56
C ILE A 48 -7.34 1.52 9.00
N PRO A 49 -6.24 2.24 9.28
CA PRO A 49 -5.91 2.72 10.62
C PRO A 49 -6.94 3.76 11.10
N LEU A 50 -7.27 3.69 12.38
CA LEU A 50 -8.23 4.60 13.01
C LEU A 50 -7.68 6.02 13.12
N GLU A 51 -6.35 6.15 13.19
CA GLU A 51 -5.59 7.39 13.38
C GLU A 51 -5.65 8.33 12.16
N LEU A 52 -6.17 7.86 11.02
CA LEU A 52 -6.44 8.76 9.90
C LEU A 52 -7.45 9.84 10.27
N ASP A 53 -8.26 9.64 11.31
CA ASP A 53 -9.21 10.63 11.82
C ASP A 53 -8.57 11.93 12.29
N GLN A 54 -7.25 11.95 12.55
CA GLN A 54 -6.49 13.13 12.94
C GLN A 54 -6.28 14.11 11.77
N LEU A 55 -6.44 13.67 10.52
CA LEU A 55 -6.19 14.47 9.32
C LEU A 55 -7.34 15.45 9.00
N LYS A 56 -7.55 16.46 9.85
CA LYS A 56 -8.71 17.36 9.78
C LYS A 56 -8.80 18.21 8.49
N ASP A 57 -7.67 18.41 7.80
CA ASP A 57 -7.60 19.13 6.53
C ASP A 57 -7.71 18.23 5.29
N LEU A 58 -7.83 16.91 5.46
CA LEU A 58 -7.86 15.96 4.36
C LEU A 58 -9.13 16.14 3.52
N LYS A 59 -8.94 16.37 2.22
CA LYS A 59 -10.00 16.56 1.23
C LYS A 59 -10.13 15.37 0.29
N HIS A 60 -9.04 14.65 0.07
CA HIS A 60 -8.99 13.51 -0.84
C HIS A 60 -8.32 12.33 -0.15
N LEU A 61 -9.03 11.21 -0.08
CA LEU A 61 -8.52 9.93 0.38
C LEU A 61 -8.85 8.85 -0.65
N SER A 62 -7.82 8.28 -1.26
CA SER A 62 -7.96 7.12 -2.15
C SER A 62 -7.02 6.00 -1.72
N MET A 63 -7.58 4.80 -1.58
CA MET A 63 -6.85 3.56 -1.35
C MET A 63 -7.38 2.46 -2.30
N THR A 64 -7.81 2.87 -3.49
CA THR A 64 -8.42 1.99 -4.49
C THR A 64 -7.43 0.92 -4.93
N GLY A 65 -7.86 -0.30 -5.21
CA GLY A 65 -6.98 -1.32 -5.81
C GLY A 65 -5.86 -1.73 -4.87
N ASN A 66 -6.22 -2.20 -3.67
CA ASN A 66 -5.29 -2.74 -2.67
C ASN A 66 -5.89 -4.04 -2.09
N ASN A 67 -5.25 -4.60 -1.07
CA ASN A 67 -5.69 -5.80 -0.35
C ASN A 67 -6.16 -5.46 1.08
N LEU A 68 -6.77 -4.29 1.29
CA LEU A 68 -7.26 -3.87 2.60
C LEU A 68 -8.42 -4.76 3.06
N THR A 69 -8.47 -5.05 4.36
CA THR A 69 -9.43 -5.98 4.99
C THR A 69 -10.20 -5.31 6.13
N ASP A 70 -11.06 -6.07 6.80
CA ASP A 70 -11.89 -5.61 7.92
C ASP A 70 -12.90 -4.51 7.54
N ALA A 71 -13.43 -3.82 8.55
CA ALA A 71 -14.46 -2.80 8.40
C ALA A 71 -13.87 -1.44 8.02
N ILE A 72 -14.68 -0.61 7.39
CA ILE A 72 -14.40 0.82 7.28
C ILE A 72 -14.49 1.43 8.70
N PRO A 73 -13.43 2.08 9.21
CA PRO A 73 -13.44 2.63 10.56
C PRO A 73 -14.49 3.73 10.71
N PRO A 74 -15.33 3.71 11.77
CA PRO A 74 -16.25 4.81 12.08
C PRO A 74 -15.55 6.17 12.25
N SER A 75 -14.27 6.15 12.66
CA SER A 75 -13.45 7.35 12.86
C SER A 75 -13.23 8.15 11.57
N LEU A 76 -13.32 7.52 10.39
CA LEU A 76 -13.29 8.25 9.11
C LEU A 76 -14.41 9.28 8.99
N GLY A 77 -15.55 9.10 9.69
CA GLY A 77 -16.63 10.07 9.76
C GLY A 77 -16.24 11.39 10.44
N GLN A 78 -15.08 11.48 11.08
CA GLN A 78 -14.57 12.71 11.69
C GLN A 78 -13.79 13.62 10.72
N LEU A 79 -13.54 13.17 9.49
CA LEU A 79 -12.81 13.92 8.46
C LEU A 79 -13.71 15.00 7.83
N SER A 80 -14.05 16.04 8.60
CA SER A 80 -15.04 17.05 8.22
C SER A 80 -14.74 17.78 6.90
N SER A 81 -13.47 17.87 6.49
CA SER A 81 -13.03 18.46 5.23
C SER A 81 -13.10 17.52 4.01
N LEU A 82 -13.38 16.24 4.21
CA LEU A 82 -13.28 15.22 3.17
C LEU A 82 -14.32 15.43 2.07
N LYS A 83 -13.85 15.44 0.83
CA LYS A 83 -14.66 15.58 -0.39
C LYS A 83 -14.70 14.32 -1.23
N VAL A 84 -13.61 13.54 -1.21
CA VAL A 84 -13.47 12.33 -2.01
C VAL A 84 -12.99 11.20 -1.11
N LEU A 85 -13.78 10.12 -1.06
CA LEU A 85 -13.42 8.86 -0.44
C LEU A 85 -13.55 7.73 -1.45
N LYS A 86 -12.42 7.11 -1.81
CA LYS A 86 -12.38 5.97 -2.73
C LYS A 86 -11.68 4.79 -2.07
N LEU A 87 -12.42 3.72 -1.85
CA LEU A 87 -11.95 2.47 -1.24
C LEU A 87 -12.29 1.24 -2.11
N SER A 88 -12.60 1.46 -3.39
CA SER A 88 -13.00 0.39 -4.31
C SER A 88 -11.90 -0.64 -4.54
N SER A 89 -12.29 -1.85 -4.95
CA SER A 89 -11.35 -2.94 -5.29
C SER A 89 -10.41 -3.26 -4.11
N ASN A 90 -11.02 -3.63 -2.99
CA ASN A 90 -10.35 -4.13 -1.79
C ASN A 90 -11.13 -5.36 -1.26
N SER A 91 -10.75 -5.84 -0.08
CA SER A 91 -11.44 -6.92 0.64
C SER A 91 -12.14 -6.39 1.91
N LEU A 92 -12.62 -5.15 1.88
CA LEU A 92 -13.34 -4.55 3.02
C LEU A 92 -14.67 -5.28 3.24
N SER A 93 -15.09 -5.40 4.48
CA SER A 93 -16.24 -6.20 4.92
C SER A 93 -17.07 -5.44 5.97
N ARG A 94 -18.15 -6.07 6.45
CA ARG A 94 -19.13 -5.47 7.37
C ARG A 94 -19.88 -4.28 6.77
N GLU A 95 -20.59 -3.55 7.60
CA GLU A 95 -21.46 -2.44 7.20
C GLU A 95 -20.68 -1.16 6.91
N ILE A 96 -21.26 -0.28 6.08
CA ILE A 96 -20.78 1.10 5.98
C ILE A 96 -21.09 1.79 7.31
N PRO A 97 -20.11 2.37 8.02
CA PRO A 97 -20.34 3.02 9.30
C PRO A 97 -21.33 4.18 9.16
N LYS A 98 -22.30 4.27 10.08
CA LYS A 98 -23.31 5.33 10.08
C LYS A 98 -22.68 6.72 10.17
N GLU A 99 -21.49 6.83 10.76
CA GLU A 99 -20.71 8.05 10.94
C GLU A 99 -20.29 8.68 9.60
N ILE A 100 -20.35 7.94 8.48
CA ILE A 100 -20.09 8.50 7.14
C ILE A 100 -21.01 9.68 6.81
N VAL A 101 -22.21 9.74 7.42
CA VAL A 101 -23.17 10.84 7.25
C VAL A 101 -22.71 12.16 7.86
N ASN A 102 -21.65 12.14 8.67
CA ASN A 102 -21.03 13.32 9.27
C ASN A 102 -20.11 14.05 8.27
N LEU A 103 -19.74 13.41 7.17
CA LEU A 103 -18.91 14.00 6.12
C LEU A 103 -19.72 14.97 5.24
N LYS A 104 -20.04 16.15 5.78
CA LYS A 104 -20.93 17.12 5.13
C LYS A 104 -20.40 17.67 3.79
N ASN A 105 -19.09 17.60 3.56
CA ASN A 105 -18.44 18.04 2.34
C ASN A 105 -18.24 16.92 1.30
N LEU A 106 -18.68 15.70 1.58
CA LEU A 106 -18.40 14.53 0.74
C LEU A 106 -19.14 14.61 -0.59
N ALA A 107 -18.38 14.72 -1.68
CA ALA A 107 -18.91 14.78 -3.04
C ALA A 107 -18.82 13.44 -3.77
N VAL A 108 -17.84 12.60 -3.42
CA VAL A 108 -17.58 11.32 -4.10
C VAL A 108 -17.35 10.23 -3.05
N LEU A 109 -18.17 9.19 -3.10
CA LEU A 109 -18.05 7.99 -2.28
C LEU A 109 -18.07 6.75 -3.18
N VAL A 110 -16.93 6.07 -3.29
CA VAL A 110 -16.72 4.92 -4.17
C VAL A 110 -16.21 3.74 -3.35
N LEU A 111 -17.05 2.74 -3.18
CA LEU A 111 -16.83 1.55 -2.34
C LEU A 111 -17.05 0.24 -3.10
N ASN A 112 -17.24 0.31 -4.42
CA ASN A 112 -17.56 -0.87 -5.22
C ASN A 112 -16.44 -1.92 -5.21
N ASN A 113 -16.80 -3.17 -5.53
CA ASN A 113 -15.85 -4.28 -5.59
C ASN A 113 -15.16 -4.52 -4.23
N ASN A 114 -15.98 -4.78 -3.22
CA ASN A 114 -15.61 -5.16 -1.86
C ASN A 114 -16.56 -6.26 -1.37
N THR A 115 -16.51 -6.61 -0.08
CA THR A 115 -17.41 -7.56 0.58
C THR A 115 -18.30 -6.90 1.64
N LEU A 116 -18.58 -5.60 1.50
CA LEU A 116 -19.42 -4.84 2.43
C LEU A 116 -20.84 -5.39 2.44
N SER A 117 -21.50 -5.33 3.59
CA SER A 117 -22.83 -5.92 3.82
C SER A 117 -23.73 -5.01 4.65
N GLY A 118 -24.89 -5.53 5.07
CA GLY A 118 -25.87 -4.77 5.84
C GLY A 118 -26.65 -3.78 4.98
N GLN A 119 -27.06 -2.66 5.58
CA GLN A 119 -27.84 -1.61 4.94
C GLN A 119 -26.96 -0.39 4.62
N ILE A 120 -27.29 0.30 3.53
CA ILE A 120 -26.70 1.61 3.24
C ILE A 120 -27.27 2.59 4.28
N PRO A 121 -26.43 3.36 5.02
CA PRO A 121 -26.90 4.29 6.04
C PRO A 121 -27.94 5.26 5.47
N PRO A 122 -29.19 5.27 5.95
CA PRO A 122 -30.27 6.06 5.35
C PRO A 122 -29.99 7.56 5.40
N GLY A 123 -29.19 8.01 6.38
CA GLY A 123 -28.75 9.41 6.47
C GLY A 123 -27.86 9.87 5.31
N LEU A 124 -27.32 8.98 4.46
CA LEU A 124 -26.63 9.38 3.23
C LEU A 124 -27.56 10.13 2.26
N ALA A 125 -28.87 9.87 2.31
CA ALA A 125 -29.86 10.62 1.53
C ALA A 125 -29.90 12.12 1.90
N ASN A 126 -29.43 12.48 3.11
CA ASN A 126 -29.38 13.87 3.57
C ASN A 126 -28.05 14.56 3.26
N VAL A 127 -27.06 13.86 2.67
CA VAL A 127 -25.77 14.44 2.27
C VAL A 127 -25.93 15.04 0.88
N THR A 128 -26.39 16.29 0.82
CA THR A 128 -26.73 17.00 -0.43
C THR A 128 -25.52 17.31 -1.32
N THR A 129 -24.31 17.21 -0.78
CA THR A 129 -23.06 17.40 -1.52
C THR A 129 -22.67 16.18 -2.35
N LEU A 130 -23.24 15.01 -2.07
CA LEU A 130 -22.85 13.75 -2.69
C LEU A 130 -23.35 13.70 -4.15
N SER A 131 -22.41 13.70 -5.08
CA SER A 131 -22.65 13.73 -6.53
C SER A 131 -22.31 12.41 -7.23
N SER A 132 -21.44 11.60 -6.62
CA SER A 132 -21.05 10.29 -7.12
C SER A 132 -21.07 9.30 -5.97
N PHE A 133 -21.92 8.27 -6.09
CA PHE A 133 -22.05 7.20 -5.13
C PHE A 133 -22.02 5.85 -5.84
N ASN A 134 -21.01 5.03 -5.54
CA ASN A 134 -20.88 3.70 -6.13
C ASN A 134 -20.60 2.64 -5.06
N VAL A 135 -21.53 1.71 -4.90
CA VAL A 135 -21.47 0.59 -3.96
C VAL A 135 -21.70 -0.76 -4.66
N SER A 136 -21.61 -0.79 -6.00
CA SER A 136 -21.82 -2.02 -6.78
C SER A 136 -20.82 -3.12 -6.41
N PHE A 137 -21.14 -4.38 -6.71
CA PHE A 137 -20.27 -5.52 -6.41
C PHE A 137 -19.89 -5.58 -4.91
N ASN A 138 -20.92 -5.56 -4.05
CA ASN A 138 -20.89 -5.77 -2.61
C ASN A 138 -22.06 -6.68 -2.22
N ASN A 139 -22.20 -7.01 -0.93
CA ASN A 139 -23.22 -7.90 -0.37
C ASN A 139 -24.31 -7.13 0.44
N PHE A 140 -24.76 -5.98 -0.05
CA PHE A 140 -25.79 -5.19 0.63
C PHE A 140 -27.16 -5.88 0.56
N ALA A 141 -27.84 -5.95 1.71
CA ALA A 141 -29.19 -6.47 1.79
C ALA A 141 -30.19 -5.39 1.37
N VAL A 142 -31.17 -5.76 0.54
CA VAL A 142 -32.31 -4.88 0.22
C VAL A 142 -33.13 -4.65 1.49
N PHE A 143 -33.52 -3.40 1.74
CA PHE A 143 -34.41 -3.01 2.85
C PHE A 143 -35.64 -3.92 2.88
N ARG A 144 -35.65 -4.90 3.79
CA ARG A 144 -36.91 -5.53 4.22
C ARG A 144 -37.57 -4.52 5.13
N SER A 145 -38.45 -3.70 4.57
CA SER A 145 -39.41 -2.95 5.37
C SER A 145 -40.05 -3.96 6.31
N ALA A 146 -39.90 -3.76 7.62
CA ALA A 146 -40.70 -4.44 8.62
C ALA A 146 -42.13 -3.92 8.46
N GLY A 147 -42.81 -4.40 7.41
CA GLY A 147 -44.22 -4.19 7.23
C GLY A 147 -44.94 -4.90 8.36
N ASN A 148 -45.48 -4.11 9.29
CA ASN A 148 -46.70 -4.46 10.00
C ASN A 148 -47.79 -4.74 8.96
N HIS A 149 -47.83 -5.96 8.45
CA HIS A 149 -49.02 -6.53 7.87
C HIS A 149 -49.01 -8.00 8.30
N GLY A 150 -49.82 -8.29 9.32
CA GLY A 150 -50.25 -9.64 9.59
C GLY A 150 -51.04 -10.10 8.38
N ASP A 151 -50.35 -10.77 7.46
CA ASP A 151 -50.94 -11.80 6.62
C ASP A 151 -49.88 -12.86 6.41
N SER A 152 -50.15 -14.01 7.04
CA SER A 152 -49.44 -15.26 6.85
C SER A 152 -49.72 -15.79 5.44
N SER A 153 -49.13 -15.16 4.43
CA SER A 153 -48.86 -15.81 3.15
C SER A 153 -47.35 -15.91 3.01
N THR A 154 -46.84 -17.03 3.53
CA THR A 154 -45.50 -17.55 3.28
C THR A 154 -45.31 -17.67 1.78
N TYR A 155 -44.84 -16.60 1.12
CA TYR A 155 -44.16 -16.73 -0.15
C TYR A 155 -42.83 -17.39 0.15
N SER A 156 -42.86 -18.73 0.20
CA SER A 156 -41.70 -19.58 0.09
C SER A 156 -41.10 -19.36 -1.29
N TYR A 157 -40.34 -18.27 -1.42
CA TYR A 157 -39.14 -18.33 -2.22
C TYR A 157 -38.25 -19.38 -1.55
N THR A 158 -38.47 -20.63 -1.96
CA THR A 158 -37.40 -21.60 -1.94
C THR A 158 -36.29 -20.95 -2.76
N PRO A 159 -35.10 -20.71 -2.18
CA PRO A 159 -33.95 -20.43 -3.01
C PRO A 159 -33.91 -21.54 -4.06
N PRO A 160 -33.71 -21.26 -5.36
CA PRO A 160 -33.24 -22.33 -6.24
C PRO A 160 -32.04 -22.91 -5.51
N GLY A 161 -32.14 -24.20 -5.17
CA GLY A 161 -31.50 -24.73 -3.97
C GLY A 161 -30.09 -24.19 -3.77
N SER A 162 -29.67 -24.10 -2.52
CA SER A 162 -28.29 -24.45 -2.22
C SER A 162 -28.08 -25.91 -2.66
N GLN A 163 -27.99 -26.13 -3.99
CA GLN A 163 -26.79 -26.70 -4.53
C GLN A 163 -25.69 -25.99 -3.75
N SER A 164 -25.21 -26.65 -2.71
CA SER A 164 -23.79 -26.76 -2.55
C SER A 164 -23.28 -27.15 -3.94
N GLN A 165 -23.11 -26.14 -4.80
CA GLN A 165 -21.97 -26.11 -5.66
C GLN A 165 -20.81 -25.95 -4.67
N ASN A 166 -20.49 -27.07 -4.01
CA ASN A 166 -19.20 -27.67 -4.22
C ASN A 166 -18.92 -27.50 -5.70
N ASN A 167 -18.42 -26.31 -6.05
CA ASN A 167 -17.57 -26.08 -7.19
C ASN A 167 -16.38 -26.98 -6.90
N ARG A 168 -16.57 -28.29 -7.11
CA ARG A 168 -15.54 -29.14 -7.65
C ARG A 168 -15.28 -28.48 -9.00
N PHE A 169 -14.47 -27.42 -8.97
CA PHE A 169 -13.76 -26.98 -10.14
C PHE A 169 -13.26 -28.27 -10.75
N ASN A 170 -13.74 -28.59 -11.95
CA ASN A 170 -13.36 -29.82 -12.61
C ASN A 170 -11.83 -29.84 -12.55
N SER A 171 -11.22 -30.89 -11.99
CA SER A 171 -9.77 -30.89 -11.75
C SER A 171 -8.96 -30.55 -13.01
N ILE A 172 -9.59 -30.77 -14.17
CA ILE A 172 -9.15 -30.38 -15.51
C ILE A 172 -9.05 -28.84 -15.69
N GLU A 173 -10.04 -28.04 -15.24
CA GLU A 173 -9.99 -26.57 -15.36
C GLU A 173 -8.89 -25.96 -14.49
N ILE A 174 -8.70 -26.43 -13.26
CA ILE A 174 -7.58 -26.01 -12.41
C ILE A 174 -6.24 -26.43 -13.03
N ALA A 175 -6.15 -27.64 -13.57
CA ALA A 175 -4.94 -28.11 -14.24
C ALA A 175 -4.62 -27.28 -15.50
N LEU A 176 -5.62 -26.87 -16.27
CA LEU A 176 -5.44 -26.01 -17.44
C LEU A 176 -4.96 -24.62 -17.04
N ILE A 177 -5.57 -24.01 -16.01
CA ILE A 177 -5.16 -22.68 -15.54
C ILE A 177 -3.73 -22.70 -14.98
N THR A 178 -3.37 -23.74 -14.21
CA THR A 178 -2.01 -23.89 -13.66
C THR A 178 -0.98 -24.19 -14.75
N TYR A 179 -1.35 -24.94 -15.79
CA TYR A 179 -0.49 -25.19 -16.94
C TYR A 179 -0.24 -23.92 -17.78
N VAL A 180 -1.30 -23.16 -18.08
CA VAL A 180 -1.19 -21.90 -18.82
C VAL A 180 -0.35 -20.87 -18.06
N SER A 181 -0.56 -20.74 -16.74
CA SER A 181 0.24 -19.82 -15.93
C SER A 181 1.73 -20.20 -15.90
N ALA A 182 2.04 -21.50 -15.82
CA ALA A 182 3.41 -22.00 -15.89
C ALA A 182 4.08 -21.68 -17.25
N ILE A 183 3.35 -21.85 -18.37
CA ILE A 183 3.85 -21.47 -19.70
C ILE A 183 4.17 -19.99 -19.77
N VAL A 184 3.27 -19.12 -19.29
CA VAL A 184 3.48 -17.66 -19.30
C VAL A 184 4.73 -17.29 -18.50
N LEU A 185 4.94 -17.89 -17.33
CA LEU A 185 6.14 -17.65 -16.52
C LEU A 185 7.43 -18.08 -17.22
N VAL A 186 7.43 -19.23 -17.90
CA VAL A 186 8.58 -19.69 -18.69
C VAL A 186 8.86 -18.73 -19.84
N LEU A 187 7.83 -18.29 -20.56
CA LEU A 187 8.00 -17.32 -21.66
C LEU A 187 8.55 -15.99 -21.15
N LEU A 188 8.06 -15.49 -20.01
CA LEU A 188 8.61 -14.28 -19.39
C LEU A 188 10.06 -14.47 -18.97
N ALA A 189 10.43 -15.60 -18.37
CA ALA A 189 11.81 -15.91 -18.01
C ALA A 189 12.72 -15.97 -19.24
N LEU A 190 12.25 -16.56 -20.35
CA LEU A 190 12.98 -16.59 -21.62
C LEU A 190 13.13 -15.20 -22.24
N ILE A 191 12.09 -14.35 -22.16
CA ILE A 191 12.17 -12.96 -22.61
C ILE A 191 13.19 -12.20 -21.76
N ILE A 192 13.15 -12.33 -20.43
CA ILE A 192 14.11 -11.69 -19.52
C ILE A 192 15.54 -12.17 -19.83
N LEU A 193 15.74 -13.48 -20.01
CA LEU A 193 17.03 -14.05 -20.37
C LEU A 193 17.50 -13.57 -21.75
N PHE A 194 16.59 -13.43 -22.70
CA PHE A 194 16.89 -12.88 -24.02
C PHE A 194 17.30 -11.40 -23.93
N LEU A 195 16.63 -10.61 -23.10
CA LEU A 195 17.00 -9.23 -22.83
C LEU A 195 18.35 -9.13 -22.11
N TYR A 196 18.62 -10.06 -21.18
CA TYR A 196 19.88 -10.17 -20.47
C TYR A 196 21.04 -10.57 -21.39
N THR A 197 20.84 -11.57 -22.26
CA THR A 197 21.83 -12.00 -23.25
C THR A 197 22.06 -10.97 -24.36
N ARG A 198 21.05 -10.16 -24.69
CA ARG A 198 21.23 -9.00 -25.56
C ARG A 198 22.09 -7.89 -24.94
N LYS A 199 22.04 -7.71 -23.62
CA LYS A 199 22.98 -6.81 -22.91
C LYS A 199 24.41 -7.36 -22.86
N CYS A 200 24.58 -8.68 -22.94
CA CYS A 200 25.89 -9.35 -22.85
C CYS A 200 26.50 -9.74 -24.21
N LYS A 201 26.25 -9.00 -25.30
CA LYS A 201 27.09 -9.12 -26.51
C LYS A 201 28.34 -8.23 -26.37
N PRO A 202 29.53 -8.78 -26.08
CA PRO A 202 30.76 -8.01 -26.08
C PRO A 202 31.17 -7.62 -27.51
N LYS A 203 31.68 -6.40 -27.66
CA LYS A 203 32.45 -5.95 -28.82
C LYS A 203 33.63 -6.92 -29.02
N SER A 204 33.62 -7.66 -30.12
CA SER A 204 34.77 -8.47 -30.54
C SER A 204 35.93 -7.58 -30.95
N ARG A 205 37.10 -7.72 -30.31
CA ARG A 205 38.41 -7.47 -30.93
C ARG A 205 39.50 -8.34 -30.29
N VAL A 206 39.80 -9.42 -31.02
CA VAL A 206 41.12 -9.96 -31.39
C VAL A 206 42.24 -9.98 -30.33
N GLY A 207 42.61 -11.19 -29.92
CA GLY A 207 43.99 -11.69 -30.01
C GLY A 207 44.86 -11.66 -28.75
N GLY A 208 45.23 -12.85 -28.25
CA GLY A 208 46.57 -13.10 -27.72
C GLY A 208 46.71 -13.43 -26.23
N SER A 209 46.88 -14.73 -25.95
CA SER A 209 47.83 -15.31 -24.98
C SER A 209 47.78 -14.87 -23.50
N GLU A 210 47.07 -15.66 -22.71
CA GLU A 210 47.58 -16.41 -21.55
C GLU A 210 48.82 -15.84 -20.82
N ARG A 211 48.61 -15.22 -19.65
CA ARG A 211 49.30 -15.56 -18.39
C ARG A 211 48.81 -14.71 -17.21
N ARG A 212 48.35 -15.44 -16.19
CA ARG A 212 48.28 -15.12 -14.75
C ARG A 212 49.00 -13.82 -14.36
N ARG A 213 48.25 -12.82 -13.90
CA ARG A 213 48.81 -11.70 -13.11
C ARG A 213 47.97 -11.49 -11.87
N GLU A 214 48.66 -11.57 -10.75
CA GLU A 214 48.20 -11.28 -9.41
C GLU A 214 47.61 -9.86 -9.34
N VAL A 215 46.56 -9.70 -8.54
CA VAL A 215 45.98 -8.39 -8.23
C VAL A 215 46.92 -7.72 -7.23
N THR A 216 47.77 -6.82 -7.72
CA THR A 216 48.49 -5.85 -6.89
C THR A 216 47.66 -4.57 -6.85
N VAL A 217 46.99 -4.31 -5.72
CA VAL A 217 46.39 -2.99 -5.46
C VAL A 217 47.53 -2.08 -5.03
N PHE A 218 47.96 -1.17 -5.90
CA PHE A 218 48.84 -0.08 -5.52
C PHE A 218 47.99 1.01 -4.85
N ALA A 219 48.21 1.20 -3.55
CA ALA A 219 47.83 2.42 -2.86
C ALA A 219 48.70 3.55 -3.42
N ASP A 220 48.05 4.54 -4.00
CA ASP A 220 48.72 5.72 -4.52
C ASP A 220 49.17 6.60 -3.34
N ILE A 221 50.32 7.24 -3.55
CA ILE A 221 50.91 8.36 -2.79
C ILE A 221 51.67 7.99 -1.50
N GLY A 222 52.95 7.66 -1.69
CA GLY A 222 54.04 8.48 -1.14
C GLY A 222 54.69 8.10 0.20
N VAL A 223 55.73 7.24 0.13
CA VAL A 223 56.97 7.27 0.95
C VAL A 223 56.84 6.90 2.45
N PRO A 224 57.81 6.13 3.00
CA PRO A 224 57.52 4.99 3.87
C PRO A 224 57.64 5.34 5.35
N LEU A 225 56.86 4.66 6.20
CA LEU A 225 57.18 4.55 7.61
C LEU A 225 57.19 3.08 8.03
N THR A 226 58.40 2.66 8.38
CA THR A 226 58.79 1.41 9.01
C THR A 226 58.03 1.20 10.32
N PHE A 227 57.43 0.03 10.51
CA PHE A 227 56.96 -0.42 11.81
C PHE A 227 58.04 -1.30 12.45
N GLU A 228 58.78 -0.74 13.40
CA GLU A 228 59.40 -1.55 14.45
C GLU A 228 58.40 -1.75 15.58
N ASN A 229 58.38 -2.99 16.05
CA ASN A 229 57.55 -3.51 17.12
C ASN A 229 58.02 -2.98 18.50
N VAL A 230 57.18 -3.24 19.50
CA VAL A 230 57.43 -3.27 20.95
C VAL A 230 56.84 -2.10 21.75
N GLY A 231 55.69 -2.39 22.37
CA GLY A 231 55.61 -2.52 23.83
C GLY A 231 55.56 -1.26 24.72
N VAL A 232 54.50 -1.27 25.55
CA VAL A 232 54.47 -0.84 26.96
C VAL A 232 54.06 0.62 27.28
N SER A 233 53.09 0.69 28.21
CA SER A 233 52.77 1.76 29.17
C SER A 233 51.97 3.01 28.72
N MET A 234 50.74 3.09 29.26
CA MET A 234 50.13 4.32 29.80
C MET A 234 51.04 4.93 30.90
N PRO A 235 51.05 6.26 31.17
CA PRO A 235 49.86 6.99 31.63
C PRO A 235 49.76 8.51 31.32
N ALA A 236 48.60 9.04 31.72
CA ALA A 236 48.36 10.37 32.33
C ALA A 236 48.24 11.66 31.47
N THR A 237 47.06 12.26 31.65
CA THR A 237 46.74 13.67 31.93
C THR A 237 46.55 14.70 30.81
N ALA A 238 45.38 15.36 30.97
CA ALA A 238 45.11 16.79 30.90
C ALA A 238 44.74 17.44 29.54
N SER A 239 43.49 17.93 29.55
CA SER A 239 43.06 19.28 29.19
C SER A 239 43.05 19.68 27.70
N GLU A 240 41.83 20.02 27.28
CA GLU A 240 41.46 21.32 26.69
C GLU A 240 41.23 21.47 25.18
N VAL A 241 40.06 22.08 24.88
CA VAL A 241 39.68 22.93 23.73
C VAL A 241 39.42 22.19 22.40
N ALA A 242 38.38 22.43 21.60
CA ALA A 242 37.11 23.15 21.70
C ALA A 242 36.29 22.81 20.44
N ASP A 243 34.98 23.02 20.52
CA ASP A 243 34.07 23.51 19.47
C ASP A 243 34.36 23.17 18.00
N LEU A 244 33.50 22.33 17.42
CA LEU A 244 32.96 22.54 16.08
C LEU A 244 31.73 21.65 15.86
N GLU A 245 30.56 22.29 15.80
CA GLU A 245 29.33 21.67 15.29
C GLU A 245 29.55 21.09 13.89
N PRO A 246 28.81 20.03 13.50
CA PRO A 246 28.50 19.79 12.11
C PRO A 246 27.01 20.05 11.86
N LEU A 247 26.80 21.09 11.06
CA LEU A 247 25.63 21.36 10.25
C LEU A 247 25.05 20.08 9.65
N THR A 248 23.76 19.91 9.94
CA THR A 248 22.77 19.17 9.17
C THR A 248 22.92 19.37 7.67
N ARG A 249 23.29 18.30 6.97
CA ARG A 249 22.84 17.94 5.60
C ARG A 249 23.48 16.62 5.21
N LEU A 250 22.84 15.51 5.60
CA LEU A 250 23.14 14.22 4.99
C LEU A 250 21.94 13.74 4.17
N ASN A 251 22.25 13.55 2.89
CA ASN A 251 21.54 12.72 1.93
C ASN A 251 20.93 11.46 2.58
N CYS A 252 19.65 11.23 2.33
CA CYS A 252 19.06 9.90 2.21
C CYS A 252 18.07 10.01 1.04
N LEU A 253 18.54 9.86 -0.19
CA LEU A 253 18.57 8.59 -0.91
C LEU A 253 17.20 7.90 -0.91
N LEU A 254 16.50 8.07 -2.03
CA LEU A 254 15.40 7.21 -2.45
C LEU A 254 15.87 5.75 -2.44
N VAL A 255 15.27 4.97 -1.55
CA VAL A 255 14.97 3.56 -1.77
C VAL A 255 13.62 3.32 -1.12
N PHE A 256 12.61 3.00 -1.92
CA PHE A 256 11.69 1.85 -1.79
C PHE A 256 10.78 1.84 -3.02
#